data_AF-A0A7J8PPQ4-F1
#
_entry.id   AF-A0A7J8PPQ4-F1
#
_cell.length_a   1.000
_cell.length_b   1.000
_cell.length_c   1.000
_cell.angle_alpha   90.00
_cell.angle_beta   90.00
_cell.angle_gamma   90.00
#
_symmetry.space_group_name_H-M   'P 1'
#
loop_
_entity.id
_entity.type
_entity.pdbx_description
1 polymer ?
#
loop_
_entity_poly.entity_id
_entity_poly.type
_entity_poly.pdbx_seq_one_letter_code
_entity_poly.pdbx_strand_id
1 'polypeptide(L)'
;MASYKPKNILITGAAGFIASHVANRLVRNYPEYKIVVLDKLDYCSNTKNLLPSKLSPNFKFVKGDIESADLVNYLLITESIDTIMHFAAQTHVDNSFGNSFEFTKNNIYGTHVLLEACKVTGQIRRFIHVSTDEVYGETDEDAVVGNHEASQLLPTNPYSATKAGAEMLVMAYGRSYGLPVITTRGNNVYGPNQFPEKLIPKFILLAMRGKTLPIHGDGSNVRSYLYCEDVAEAFEVILHKGEVGRVYNIGTKKERRVIDVARDICKLFSMDPETSIEFVENRPFNDQRYFLDDQRLKNLGWSERTVWEDGLKKTIKWYTQNPDWWGDVTGALLPHPRMLMMPGSTHFDSEDGKETSYVSGPNQTRMVVPTPKGGSSPQKQSLKFLIYGRTGWIGGLLGQLCEKQGIAFEYGKGRLEDRSSLNADIQNITPTHVFNAAGVTGRPNVDWCESHKTETIRANVAGTLTLADVCRDHGLL
;
A
#
# COMPACT_ATOMS: atom_id res chain seq x y z
N MET A 1 9.08 -8.36 31.44
CA MET A 1 9.43 -9.28 30.35
C MET A 1 10.86 -8.98 29.91
N ALA A 2 11.67 -9.99 29.62
CA ALA A 2 13.01 -9.78 29.07
C ALA A 2 12.89 -9.09 27.69
N SER A 3 13.72 -8.07 27.44
CA SER A 3 13.75 -7.39 26.14
C SER A 3 14.38 -8.30 25.09
N TYR A 4 13.73 -8.44 23.93
CA TYR A 4 14.26 -9.19 22.80
C TYR A 4 15.49 -8.46 22.23
N LYS A 5 16.60 -9.18 22.06
CA LYS A 5 17.83 -8.63 21.46
C LYS A 5 18.11 -9.35 20.13
N PRO A 6 17.91 -8.70 18.97
CA PRO A 6 18.28 -9.27 17.68
C PRO A 6 19.81 -9.36 17.53
N LYS A 7 20.30 -10.18 16.59
CA LYS A 7 21.72 -10.15 16.15
C LYS A 7 21.82 -9.68 14.70
N ASN A 8 21.06 -10.30 13.81
CA ASN A 8 21.12 -10.04 12.37
C ASN A 8 19.73 -9.65 11.84
N ILE A 9 19.58 -8.40 11.42
CA ILE A 9 18.32 -7.81 11.01
C ILE A 9 18.32 -7.57 9.50
N LEU A 10 17.32 -8.11 8.81
CA LEU A 10 16.99 -7.75 7.44
C LEU A 10 15.93 -6.64 7.44
N ILE A 11 16.23 -5.49 6.83
CA ILE A 11 15.27 -4.40 6.63
C ILE A 11 15.00 -4.27 5.14
N THR A 12 13.76 -4.59 4.70
CA THR A 12 13.40 -4.44 3.29
C THR A 12 12.89 -3.03 3.01
N GLY A 13 13.17 -2.46 1.84
CA GLY A 13 12.68 -1.13 1.45
C GLY A 13 13.45 0.03 2.09
N ALA A 14 14.67 -0.21 2.61
CA ALA A 14 15.42 0.77 3.40
C ALA A 14 16.05 1.91 2.59
N ALA A 15 16.04 1.85 1.26
CA ALA A 15 16.40 3.02 0.45
C ALA A 15 15.21 4.00 0.31
N GLY A 16 14.00 3.61 0.72
CA GLY A 16 12.84 4.48 0.83
C GLY A 16 12.86 5.39 2.06
N PHE A 17 11.75 6.09 2.28
CA PHE A 17 11.62 7.11 3.32
C PHE A 17 11.76 6.56 4.75
N ILE A 18 10.72 5.92 5.30
CA ILE A 18 10.65 5.55 6.73
C ILE A 18 11.77 4.56 7.11
N ALA A 19 11.97 3.54 6.29
CA ALA A 19 12.90 2.45 6.58
C ALA A 19 14.36 2.90 6.59
N SER A 20 14.72 3.97 5.84
CA SER A 20 16.07 4.55 5.92
C SER A 20 16.37 5.16 7.29
N HIS A 21 15.39 5.86 7.89
CA HIS A 21 15.51 6.41 9.24
C HIS A 21 15.66 5.29 10.28
N VAL A 22 14.87 4.21 10.15
CA VAL A 22 14.96 3.04 11.02
C VAL A 22 16.34 2.37 10.88
N ALA A 23 16.80 2.10 9.66
CA ALA A 23 18.10 1.49 9.41
C ALA A 23 19.25 2.34 9.97
N ASN A 24 19.28 3.65 9.66
CA ASN A 24 20.31 4.56 10.16
C ASN A 24 20.32 4.65 11.68
N ARG A 25 19.14 4.65 12.30
CA ARG A 25 19.00 4.66 13.75
C ARG A 25 19.55 3.39 14.37
N LEU A 26 19.19 2.21 13.85
CA LEU A 26 19.65 0.93 14.39
C LEU A 26 21.15 0.72 14.20
N VAL A 27 21.71 1.07 13.04
CA VAL A 27 23.15 1.01 12.77
C VAL A 27 23.93 1.87 13.76
N ARG A 28 23.47 3.10 14.00
CA ARG A 28 24.13 4.05 14.90
C ARG A 28 24.03 3.64 16.37
N ASN A 29 22.86 3.20 16.81
CA ASN A 29 22.57 2.98 18.23
C ASN A 29 22.97 1.58 18.71
N TYR A 30 23.10 0.60 17.81
CA TYR A 30 23.42 -0.79 18.14
C TYR A 30 24.55 -1.33 17.25
N PRO A 31 25.82 -0.95 17.52
CA PRO A 31 26.97 -1.40 16.74
C PRO A 31 27.14 -2.92 16.71
N GLU A 32 26.56 -3.64 17.68
CA GLU A 32 26.59 -5.10 17.74
C GLU A 32 25.56 -5.79 16.84
N TYR A 33 24.58 -5.06 16.31
CA TYR A 33 23.60 -5.62 15.36
C TYR A 33 24.13 -5.51 13.95
N LYS A 34 24.05 -6.60 13.21
CA LYS A 34 24.26 -6.60 11.77
C LYS A 34 22.98 -6.20 11.07
N ILE A 35 23.02 -5.10 10.33
CA ILE A 35 21.89 -4.57 9.57
C ILE A 35 22.13 -4.83 8.09
N VAL A 36 21.32 -5.71 7.52
CA VAL A 36 21.29 -5.99 6.08
C VAL A 36 20.05 -5.30 5.52
N VAL A 37 20.22 -4.49 4.48
CA VAL A 37 19.09 -3.86 3.81
C VAL A 37 18.90 -4.44 2.42
N LEU A 38 17.64 -4.72 2.06
CA LEU A 38 17.24 -5.23 0.74
C LEU A 38 16.28 -4.24 0.08
N ASP A 39 16.66 -3.70 -1.07
CA ASP A 39 15.84 -2.73 -1.80
C ASP A 39 16.01 -2.89 -3.31
N LYS A 40 14.92 -2.81 -4.06
CA LYS A 40 14.96 -2.92 -5.54
C LYS A 40 15.39 -1.63 -6.23
N LEU A 41 15.45 -0.53 -5.48
CA LEU A 41 15.72 0.83 -5.96
C LEU A 41 14.67 1.31 -6.97
N ASP A 42 13.41 1.29 -6.54
CA ASP A 42 12.29 1.82 -7.31
C ASP A 42 12.28 3.37 -7.34
N TYR A 43 11.33 3.99 -8.04
CA TYR A 43 11.28 5.44 -8.26
C TYR A 43 11.33 6.30 -6.97
N CYS A 44 10.80 5.80 -5.86
CA CYS A 44 10.77 6.48 -4.56
C CYS A 44 11.89 6.03 -3.60
N SER A 45 12.90 5.31 -4.12
CA SER A 45 14.07 4.85 -3.38
C SER A 45 15.33 5.63 -3.76
N ASN A 46 16.18 5.92 -2.79
CA ASN A 46 17.46 6.60 -3.01
C ASN A 46 18.53 6.11 -2.03
N THR A 47 19.64 5.58 -2.56
CA THR A 47 20.76 5.11 -1.73
C THR A 47 21.40 6.23 -0.91
N LYS A 48 21.22 7.50 -1.31
CA LYS A 48 21.66 8.66 -0.51
C LYS A 48 21.03 8.67 0.88
N ASN A 49 19.82 8.14 1.04
CA ASN A 49 19.11 8.04 2.32
C ASN A 49 19.87 7.19 3.35
N LEU A 50 20.76 6.30 2.90
CA LEU A 50 21.54 5.38 3.71
C LEU A 50 23.01 5.81 3.88
N LEU A 51 23.39 7.00 3.38
CA LEU A 51 24.75 7.54 3.56
C LEU A 51 25.22 7.57 5.02
N PRO A 52 24.38 7.91 6.02
CA PRO A 52 24.80 7.88 7.42
C PRO A 52 25.29 6.51 7.88
N SER A 53 24.79 5.42 7.28
CA SER A 53 25.16 4.04 7.63
C SER A 53 26.22 3.43 6.72
N LYS A 54 26.44 3.99 5.52
CA LYS A 54 27.18 3.34 4.42
C LYS A 54 28.59 2.84 4.80
N LEU A 55 29.29 3.55 5.69
CA LEU A 55 30.65 3.20 6.11
C LEU A 55 30.72 2.37 7.40
N SER A 56 29.57 2.06 7.99
CA SER A 56 29.52 1.32 9.26
C SER A 56 29.82 -0.16 9.02
N PRO A 57 30.68 -0.79 9.85
CA PRO A 57 31.10 -2.18 9.65
C PRO A 57 29.95 -3.18 9.83
N ASN A 58 28.88 -2.76 10.51
CA ASN A 58 27.69 -3.57 10.77
C ASN A 58 26.55 -3.31 9.77
N PHE A 59 26.81 -2.62 8.65
CA PHE A 59 25.81 -2.31 7.63
C PHE A 59 26.14 -2.98 6.29
N LYS A 60 25.14 -3.59 5.64
CA LYS A 60 25.26 -4.16 4.29
C LYS A 60 24.04 -3.77 3.44
N PHE A 61 24.30 -3.23 2.25
CA PHE A 61 23.27 -2.96 1.24
C PHE A 61 23.22 -4.06 0.18
N VAL A 62 22.01 -4.54 -0.12
CA VAL A 62 21.75 -5.52 -1.17
C VAL A 62 20.69 -4.93 -2.10
N LYS A 63 21.05 -4.74 -3.38
CA LYS A 63 20.08 -4.40 -4.42
C LYS A 63 19.36 -5.68 -4.86
N GLY A 64 18.04 -5.70 -4.77
CA GLY A 64 17.24 -6.84 -5.23
C GLY A 64 15.78 -6.73 -4.85
N ASP A 65 14.96 -7.61 -5.43
CA ASP A 65 13.51 -7.63 -5.21
C ASP A 65 13.13 -8.71 -4.19
N ILE A 66 12.19 -8.39 -3.30
CA ILE A 66 11.60 -9.34 -2.35
C ILE A 66 10.78 -10.42 -3.05
N GLU A 67 10.39 -10.21 -4.31
CA GLU A 67 9.72 -11.20 -5.14
C GLU A 67 10.64 -12.35 -5.58
N SER A 68 11.97 -12.20 -5.44
CA SER A 68 12.94 -13.25 -5.75
C SER A 68 13.11 -14.21 -4.56
N ALA A 69 12.43 -15.36 -4.62
CA ALA A 69 12.51 -16.38 -3.58
C ALA A 69 13.95 -16.87 -3.36
N ASP A 70 14.72 -17.07 -4.42
CA ASP A 70 16.12 -17.52 -4.32
C ASP A 70 16.99 -16.50 -3.59
N LEU A 71 16.87 -15.22 -3.93
CA LEU A 71 17.61 -14.15 -3.25
C LEU A 71 17.23 -14.05 -1.78
N VAL A 72 15.94 -14.07 -1.47
CA VAL A 72 15.46 -14.00 -0.10
C VAL A 72 16.00 -15.18 0.72
N ASN A 73 15.83 -16.41 0.25
CA ASN A 73 16.35 -17.60 0.93
C ASN A 73 17.88 -17.54 1.11
N TYR A 74 18.60 -17.14 0.06
CA TYR A 74 20.05 -16.96 0.12
C TYR A 74 20.45 -15.97 1.22
N LEU A 75 19.79 -14.80 1.29
CA LEU A 75 20.11 -13.78 2.29
C LEU A 75 19.79 -14.25 3.71
N LEU A 76 18.64 -14.91 3.93
CA LEU A 76 18.29 -15.42 5.26
C LEU A 76 19.37 -16.37 5.78
N ILE A 77 19.83 -17.30 4.95
CA ILE A 77 20.83 -18.31 5.32
C ILE A 77 22.23 -17.66 5.46
N THR A 78 22.72 -17.01 4.42
CA THR A 78 24.12 -16.54 4.36
C THR A 78 24.41 -15.39 5.31
N GLU A 79 23.42 -14.54 5.59
CA GLU A 79 23.57 -13.45 6.55
C GLU A 79 23.13 -13.88 7.97
N SER A 80 22.65 -15.12 8.14
CA SER A 80 22.13 -15.67 9.39
C SER A 80 21.06 -14.79 10.03
N ILE A 81 20.14 -14.27 9.22
CA ILE A 81 19.09 -13.33 9.63
C ILE A 81 18.19 -13.98 10.69
N ASP A 82 18.04 -13.33 11.86
CA ASP A 82 17.10 -13.77 12.90
C ASP A 82 15.87 -12.87 13.01
N THR A 83 15.94 -11.67 12.44
CA THR A 83 14.89 -10.65 12.54
C THR A 83 14.65 -10.01 11.19
N ILE A 84 13.38 -9.85 10.82
CA ILE A 84 12.99 -9.12 9.61
C ILE A 84 12.12 -7.93 10.00
N MET A 85 12.42 -6.77 9.44
CA MET A 85 11.55 -5.59 9.47
C MET A 85 11.16 -5.25 8.03
N HIS A 86 9.92 -5.56 7.67
CA HIS A 86 9.44 -5.57 6.30
C HIS A 86 8.70 -4.26 5.97
N PHE A 87 9.39 -3.31 5.32
CA PHE A 87 8.82 -2.02 4.89
C PHE A 87 8.56 -1.92 3.39
N ALA A 88 9.23 -2.74 2.57
CA ALA A 88 9.10 -2.69 1.11
C ALA A 88 7.63 -2.84 0.66
N ALA A 89 7.13 -1.84 -0.08
CA ALA A 89 5.77 -1.80 -0.60
C ALA A 89 5.64 -0.73 -1.70
N GLN A 90 4.64 -0.88 -2.57
CA GLN A 90 4.10 0.23 -3.37
C GLN A 90 3.06 0.98 -2.52
N THR A 91 3.11 2.32 -2.50
CA THR A 91 2.36 3.12 -1.50
C THR A 91 1.62 4.34 -2.03
N HIS A 92 1.70 4.67 -3.33
CA HIS A 92 1.02 5.86 -3.84
C HIS A 92 -0.44 5.57 -4.22
N VAL A 93 -1.39 6.06 -3.41
CA VAL A 93 -2.83 5.80 -3.58
C VAL A 93 -3.32 6.10 -5.00
N ASP A 94 -3.00 7.27 -5.57
CA ASP A 94 -3.47 7.62 -6.93
C ASP A 94 -2.91 6.66 -8.00
N ASN A 95 -1.67 6.18 -7.81
CA ASN A 95 -1.06 5.23 -8.76
C ASN A 95 -1.70 3.84 -8.64
N SER A 96 -2.25 3.50 -7.47
CA SER A 96 -2.89 2.20 -7.22
C SER A 96 -4.17 2.00 -8.03
N PHE A 97 -4.88 3.08 -8.37
CA PHE A 97 -6.07 3.01 -9.23
C PHE A 97 -5.72 2.69 -10.69
N GLY A 98 -4.59 3.21 -11.19
CA GLY A 98 -4.14 2.97 -12.57
C GLY A 98 -3.29 1.71 -12.74
N ASN A 99 -2.74 1.14 -11.67
CA ASN A 99 -1.79 0.03 -11.72
C ASN A 99 -1.91 -0.93 -10.52
N SER A 100 -3.14 -1.30 -10.17
CA SER A 100 -3.46 -2.12 -8.97
C SER A 100 -2.77 -3.49 -8.95
N PHE A 101 -2.48 -4.08 -10.12
CA PHE A 101 -1.78 -5.36 -10.20
C PHE A 101 -0.34 -5.29 -9.68
N GLU A 102 0.41 -4.21 -9.97
CA GLU A 102 1.76 -4.03 -9.42
C GLU A 102 1.75 -3.87 -7.89
N PHE A 103 0.70 -3.25 -7.33
CA PHE A 103 0.50 -3.19 -5.88
C PHE A 103 0.24 -4.59 -5.31
N THR A 104 -0.54 -5.42 -5.99
CA THR A 104 -0.79 -6.82 -5.59
C THR A 104 0.49 -7.63 -5.61
N LYS A 105 1.29 -7.51 -6.67
CA LYS A 105 2.56 -8.20 -6.84
C LYS A 105 3.57 -7.83 -5.75
N ASN A 106 3.82 -6.53 -5.58
CA ASN A 106 4.82 -6.06 -4.65
C ASN A 106 4.37 -6.23 -3.18
N ASN A 107 3.12 -5.88 -2.85
CA ASN A 107 2.65 -5.86 -1.46
C ASN A 107 2.22 -7.24 -0.98
N ILE A 108 1.42 -7.99 -1.76
CA ILE A 108 0.91 -9.31 -1.34
C ILE A 108 1.91 -10.40 -1.69
N TYR A 109 2.26 -10.55 -2.97
CA TYR A 109 3.13 -11.65 -3.41
C TYR A 109 4.54 -11.51 -2.83
N GLY A 110 5.14 -10.32 -2.83
CA GLY A 110 6.42 -10.06 -2.16
C GLY A 110 6.43 -10.39 -0.66
N THR A 111 5.35 -10.04 0.07
CA THR A 111 5.19 -10.45 1.48
C THR A 111 5.12 -11.97 1.61
N HIS A 112 4.37 -12.64 0.73
CA HIS A 112 4.21 -14.09 0.74
C HIS A 112 5.55 -14.81 0.51
N VAL A 113 6.38 -14.33 -0.41
CA VAL A 113 7.73 -14.88 -0.64
C VAL A 113 8.58 -14.80 0.63
N LEU A 114 8.57 -13.66 1.33
CA LEU A 114 9.27 -13.51 2.61
C LEU A 114 8.74 -14.51 3.65
N LEU A 115 7.42 -14.63 3.80
CA LEU A 115 6.79 -15.54 4.77
C LEU A 115 7.14 -17.01 4.49
N GLU A 116 7.16 -17.43 3.23
CA GLU A 116 7.57 -18.77 2.84
C GLU A 116 9.05 -19.03 3.15
N ALA A 117 9.93 -18.08 2.83
CA ALA A 117 11.35 -18.20 3.17
C ALA A 117 11.57 -18.29 4.69
N CYS A 118 10.80 -17.53 5.48
CA CYS A 118 10.83 -17.61 6.95
C CYS A 118 10.42 -19.00 7.45
N LYS A 119 9.33 -19.55 6.88
CA LYS A 119 8.82 -20.89 7.21
C LYS A 119 9.84 -21.98 6.87
N VAL A 120 10.45 -21.92 5.68
CA VAL A 120 11.44 -22.90 5.21
C VAL A 120 12.72 -22.87 6.05
N THR A 121 13.23 -21.68 6.37
CA THR A 121 14.49 -21.54 7.12
C THR A 121 14.31 -21.79 8.62
N GLY A 122 13.14 -21.48 9.20
CA GLY A 122 12.82 -21.74 10.61
C GLY A 122 13.68 -21.00 11.63
N GLN A 123 14.54 -20.06 11.21
CA GLN A 123 15.50 -19.36 12.08
C GLN A 123 15.01 -17.98 12.55
N ILE A 124 13.92 -17.48 11.96
CA ILE A 124 13.37 -16.16 12.29
C ILE A 124 12.74 -16.18 13.67
N ARG A 125 13.17 -15.25 14.52
CA ARG A 125 12.71 -15.06 15.89
C ARG A 125 11.79 -13.85 16.04
N ARG A 126 11.77 -12.97 15.03
CA ARG A 126 10.87 -11.82 14.97
C ARG A 126 10.64 -11.35 13.53
N PHE A 127 9.39 -11.25 13.11
CA PHE A 127 8.99 -10.72 11.81
C PHE A 127 8.07 -9.50 12.02
N ILE A 128 8.57 -8.29 11.78
CA ILE A 128 7.81 -7.06 11.93
C ILE A 128 7.28 -6.65 10.55
N HIS A 129 5.97 -6.78 10.36
CA HIS A 129 5.28 -6.35 9.16
C HIS A 129 4.80 -4.91 9.30
N VAL A 130 5.24 -4.03 8.40
CA VAL A 130 4.86 -2.62 8.42
C VAL A 130 3.67 -2.38 7.51
N SER A 131 2.56 -1.95 8.08
CA SER A 131 1.32 -1.60 7.41
C SER A 131 0.91 -0.15 7.68
N THR A 132 -0.33 0.21 7.35
CA THR A 132 -0.86 1.58 7.34
C THR A 132 -2.16 1.65 8.14
N ASP A 133 -2.56 2.84 8.57
CA ASP A 133 -3.89 3.10 9.16
C ASP A 133 -5.02 2.99 8.13
N GLU A 134 -4.75 3.24 6.84
CA GLU A 134 -5.74 3.13 5.75
C GLU A 134 -6.38 1.74 5.62
N VAL A 135 -5.79 0.69 6.22
CA VAL A 135 -6.40 -0.65 6.25
C VAL A 135 -7.68 -0.70 7.08
N TYR A 136 -7.87 0.24 8.01
CA TYR A 136 -9.10 0.38 8.78
C TYR A 136 -10.22 1.04 7.98
N GLY A 137 -9.89 1.74 6.89
CA GLY A 137 -10.84 2.59 6.17
C GLY A 137 -11.15 3.89 6.90
N GLU A 138 -12.15 4.59 6.37
CA GLU A 138 -12.63 5.86 6.91
C GLU A 138 -13.13 5.72 8.35
N THR A 139 -12.83 6.73 9.17
CA THR A 139 -13.38 6.86 10.52
C THR A 139 -14.45 7.94 10.55
N ASP A 140 -15.57 7.68 11.22
CA ASP A 140 -16.67 8.65 11.37
C ASP A 140 -16.17 9.97 11.98
N GLU A 141 -16.72 11.09 11.50
CA GLU A 141 -16.31 12.43 11.92
C GLU A 141 -16.58 12.68 13.42
N ASP A 142 -17.62 12.07 13.99
CA ASP A 142 -18.01 12.18 15.38
C ASP A 142 -17.36 11.11 16.29
N ALA A 143 -16.49 10.26 15.74
CA ALA A 143 -15.79 9.24 16.52
C ALA A 143 -14.91 9.87 17.61
N VAL A 144 -15.20 9.51 18.86
CA VAL A 144 -14.47 9.95 20.07
C VAL A 144 -13.25 9.09 20.34
N VAL A 145 -13.28 7.82 19.90
CA VAL A 145 -12.21 6.84 20.08
C VAL A 145 -11.73 6.40 18.71
N GLY A 146 -10.41 6.47 18.49
CA GLY A 146 -9.79 6.02 17.25
C GLY A 146 -9.82 4.50 17.11
N ASN A 147 -9.58 4.03 15.89
CA ASN A 147 -9.49 2.61 15.59
C ASN A 147 -8.36 1.97 16.41
N HIS A 148 -8.72 0.98 17.22
CA HIS A 148 -7.76 0.20 18.00
C HIS A 148 -7.31 -1.04 17.19
N GLU A 149 -6.35 -1.81 17.70
CA GLU A 149 -5.75 -2.90 16.92
C GLU A 149 -6.68 -4.07 16.59
N ALA A 150 -7.84 -4.14 17.24
CA ALA A 150 -8.87 -5.14 17.00
C ALA A 150 -10.02 -4.64 16.11
N SER A 151 -10.00 -3.36 15.68
CA SER A 151 -10.95 -2.84 14.70
C SER A 151 -10.90 -3.64 13.39
N GLN A 152 -12.04 -3.70 12.71
CA GLN A 152 -12.18 -4.37 11.42
C GLN A 152 -11.32 -3.68 10.35
N LEU A 153 -10.80 -4.47 9.41
CA LEU A 153 -10.15 -3.92 8.23
C LEU A 153 -11.19 -3.67 7.13
N LEU A 154 -11.34 -2.40 6.73
CA LEU A 154 -12.30 -1.94 5.73
C LEU A 154 -11.59 -1.05 4.68
N PRO A 155 -10.57 -1.56 3.97
CA PRO A 155 -9.80 -0.75 3.03
C PRO A 155 -10.68 -0.23 1.88
N THR A 156 -10.52 1.05 1.55
CA THR A 156 -11.35 1.78 0.57
C THR A 156 -10.68 1.98 -0.79
N ASN A 157 -9.40 1.63 -0.93
CA ASN A 157 -8.62 1.83 -2.15
C ASN A 157 -7.69 0.64 -2.47
N PRO A 158 -7.22 0.46 -3.72
CA PRO A 158 -6.39 -0.70 -4.09
C PRO A 158 -5.09 -0.81 -3.29
N TYR A 159 -4.47 0.32 -2.92
CA TYR A 159 -3.29 0.31 -2.06
C TYR A 159 -3.60 -0.27 -0.67
N SER A 160 -4.58 0.29 0.05
CA SER A 160 -4.95 -0.17 1.39
C SER A 160 -5.48 -1.61 1.36
N ALA A 161 -6.18 -2.02 0.30
CA ALA A 161 -6.64 -3.40 0.11
C ALA A 161 -5.47 -4.38 -0.01
N THR A 162 -4.43 -4.04 -0.77
CA THR A 162 -3.24 -4.91 -0.88
C THR A 162 -2.42 -4.97 0.41
N LYS A 163 -2.37 -3.88 1.20
CA LYS A 163 -1.77 -3.88 2.54
C LYS A 163 -2.56 -4.75 3.51
N ALA A 164 -3.89 -4.65 3.54
CA ALA A 164 -4.75 -5.51 4.34
C ALA A 164 -4.63 -6.99 3.91
N GLY A 165 -4.55 -7.28 2.61
CA GLY A 165 -4.33 -8.63 2.08
C GLY A 165 -2.99 -9.23 2.54
N ALA A 166 -1.92 -8.44 2.54
CA ALA A 166 -0.62 -8.86 3.09
C ALA A 166 -0.69 -9.14 4.59
N GLU A 167 -1.41 -8.31 5.37
CA GLU A 167 -1.63 -8.55 6.80
C GLU A 167 -2.36 -9.87 7.07
N MET A 168 -3.36 -10.22 6.25
CA MET A 168 -4.08 -11.48 6.38
C MET A 168 -3.15 -12.68 6.20
N LEU A 169 -2.21 -12.61 5.24
CA LEU A 169 -1.18 -13.64 5.08
C LEU A 169 -0.25 -13.70 6.30
N VAL A 170 0.27 -12.57 6.76
CA VAL A 170 1.14 -12.51 7.95
C VAL A 170 0.45 -13.13 9.17
N MET A 171 -0.82 -12.79 9.40
CA MET A 171 -1.62 -13.34 10.49
C MET A 171 -1.82 -14.85 10.33
N ALA A 172 -2.17 -15.32 9.12
CA ALA A 172 -2.37 -16.74 8.85
C ALA A 172 -1.08 -17.53 9.08
N TYR A 173 0.07 -17.02 8.65
CA TYR A 173 1.36 -17.67 8.85
C TYR A 173 1.79 -17.72 10.32
N GLY A 174 1.52 -16.66 11.08
CA GLY A 174 1.72 -16.67 12.52
C GLY A 174 0.88 -17.75 13.23
N ARG A 175 -0.38 -17.93 12.81
CA ARG A 175 -1.28 -18.94 13.39
C ARG A 175 -0.97 -20.37 12.94
N SER A 176 -0.76 -20.57 11.65
CA SER A 176 -0.62 -21.90 11.04
C SER A 176 0.78 -22.49 11.21
N TYR A 177 1.82 -21.66 11.24
CA TYR A 177 3.22 -22.10 11.26
C TYR A 177 4.01 -21.58 12.46
N GLY A 178 3.37 -20.86 13.39
CA GLY A 178 4.04 -20.33 14.58
C GLY A 178 5.08 -19.26 14.28
N LEU A 179 5.04 -18.60 13.11
CA LEU A 179 5.98 -17.53 12.81
C LEU A 179 5.84 -16.37 13.82
N PRO A 180 6.96 -15.83 14.35
CA PRO A 180 6.92 -14.83 15.42
C PRO A 180 6.64 -13.42 14.87
N VAL A 181 5.42 -13.22 14.38
CA VAL A 181 4.99 -12.02 13.67
C VAL A 181 4.56 -10.90 14.63
N ILE A 182 4.84 -9.66 14.26
CA ILE A 182 4.32 -8.43 14.86
C ILE A 182 3.88 -7.54 13.70
N THR A 183 2.69 -6.95 13.77
CA THR A 183 2.23 -6.00 12.74
C THR A 183 2.23 -4.59 13.31
N THR A 184 2.62 -3.60 12.51
CA THR A 184 2.48 -2.19 12.87
C THR A 184 1.55 -1.48 11.89
N ARG A 185 0.69 -0.58 12.36
CA ARG A 185 -0.14 0.27 11.50
C ARG A 185 0.11 1.72 11.89
N GLY A 186 0.61 2.53 10.97
CA GLY A 186 1.04 3.90 11.26
C GLY A 186 0.19 4.97 10.59
N ASN A 187 0.06 6.14 11.23
CA ASN A 187 -0.46 7.34 10.57
C ASN A 187 0.52 7.89 9.50
N ASN A 188 0.13 8.98 8.83
CA ASN A 188 1.00 9.67 7.88
C ASN A 188 2.31 10.11 8.54
N VAL A 189 3.42 9.71 7.92
CA VAL A 189 4.76 10.11 8.36
C VAL A 189 5.26 11.26 7.49
N TYR A 190 6.00 12.20 8.07
CA TYR A 190 6.63 13.31 7.35
C TYR A 190 8.05 13.60 7.87
N GLY A 191 8.90 14.14 7.01
CA GLY A 191 10.28 14.44 7.38
C GLY A 191 11.25 14.47 6.20
N PRO A 192 12.56 14.63 6.50
CA PRO A 192 13.66 14.40 5.56
C PRO A 192 13.50 13.10 4.76
N ASN A 193 14.06 13.03 3.55
CA ASN A 193 14.01 11.82 2.70
C ASN A 193 12.60 11.33 2.29
N GLN A 194 11.54 12.13 2.44
CA GLN A 194 10.25 11.76 1.87
C GLN A 194 10.21 12.09 0.35
N PHE A 195 9.61 11.23 -0.45
CA PHE A 195 9.54 11.47 -1.89
C PHE A 195 8.60 12.65 -2.23
N PRO A 196 8.97 13.56 -3.16
CA PRO A 196 8.25 14.80 -3.49
C PRO A 196 6.80 14.71 -3.95
N GLU A 197 6.27 13.53 -4.24
CA GLU A 197 4.85 13.36 -4.58
C GLU A 197 3.91 13.49 -3.36
N LYS A 198 4.45 13.25 -2.15
CA LYS A 198 3.69 13.29 -0.91
C LYS A 198 3.42 14.74 -0.51
N LEU A 199 2.31 14.96 0.20
CA LEU A 199 1.73 16.29 0.48
C LEU A 199 2.75 17.33 0.96
N ILE A 200 3.41 17.07 2.09
CA ILE A 200 4.31 18.03 2.74
C ILE A 200 5.54 18.34 1.84
N PRO A 201 6.29 17.34 1.34
CA PRO A 201 7.38 17.58 0.38
C PRO A 201 6.95 18.34 -0.88
N LYS A 202 5.80 17.99 -1.46
CA LYS A 202 5.24 18.65 -2.64
C LYS A 202 5.04 20.13 -2.37
N PHE A 203 4.39 20.44 -1.25
CA PHE A 203 4.11 21.82 -0.87
C PHE A 203 5.37 22.62 -0.58
N ILE A 204 6.33 22.04 0.11
CA ILE A 204 7.62 22.69 0.38
C ILE A 204 8.33 23.03 -0.94
N LEU A 205 8.41 22.08 -1.88
CA LEU A 205 9.11 22.29 -3.16
C LEU A 205 8.38 23.26 -4.09
N LEU A 206 7.04 23.29 -4.07
CA LEU A 206 6.24 24.27 -4.81
C LEU A 206 6.39 25.67 -4.20
N ALA A 207 6.33 25.80 -2.87
CA ALA A 207 6.57 27.05 -2.16
C ALA A 207 7.98 27.60 -2.42
N MET A 208 9.01 26.74 -2.40
CA MET A 208 10.39 27.10 -2.77
C MET A 208 10.50 27.65 -4.20
N ARG A 209 9.56 27.29 -5.09
CA ARG A 209 9.50 27.74 -6.49
C ARG A 209 8.51 28.89 -6.70
N GLY A 210 7.91 29.42 -5.64
CA GLY A 210 6.87 30.45 -5.72
C GLY A 210 5.62 30.00 -6.49
N LYS A 211 5.32 28.70 -6.50
CA LYS A 211 4.15 28.10 -7.18
C LYS A 211 3.01 27.87 -6.20
N THR A 212 1.81 27.69 -6.75
CA THR A 212 0.60 27.35 -5.98
C THR A 212 0.72 25.96 -5.34
N LEU A 213 0.03 25.77 -4.21
CA LEU A 213 -0.06 24.54 -3.44
C LEU A 213 -1.39 23.84 -3.78
N PRO A 214 -1.38 22.76 -4.57
CA PRO A 214 -2.61 22.11 -5.00
C PRO A 214 -3.21 21.27 -3.87
N ILE A 215 -4.48 21.52 -3.54
CA ILE A 215 -5.25 20.77 -2.55
C ILE A 215 -6.38 20.02 -3.26
N HIS A 216 -6.46 18.71 -3.07
CA HIS A 216 -7.55 17.91 -3.60
C HIS A 216 -8.86 18.19 -2.86
N GLY A 217 -9.93 18.41 -3.61
CA GLY A 217 -11.24 18.73 -3.03
C GLY A 217 -11.21 20.10 -2.35
N ASP A 218 -11.76 20.18 -1.13
CA ASP A 218 -11.81 21.41 -0.33
C ASP A 218 -10.74 21.47 0.77
N GLY A 219 -9.88 20.44 0.87
CA GLY A 219 -8.83 20.34 1.89
C GLY A 219 -9.33 20.08 3.31
N SER A 220 -10.61 19.74 3.49
CA SER A 220 -11.20 19.45 4.79
C SER A 220 -10.77 18.09 5.36
N ASN A 221 -10.23 17.19 4.53
CA ASN A 221 -9.72 15.89 4.96
C ASN A 221 -8.77 16.02 6.15
N VAL A 222 -9.02 15.21 7.17
CA VAL A 222 -8.30 15.19 8.44
C VAL A 222 -7.34 14.02 8.46
N ARG A 223 -6.08 14.29 8.82
CA ARG A 223 -5.01 13.30 8.97
C ARG A 223 -4.22 13.56 10.24
N SER A 224 -3.53 12.53 10.70
CA SER A 224 -2.55 12.63 11.79
C SER A 224 -1.15 12.52 11.22
N TYR A 225 -0.24 13.42 11.62
CA TYR A 225 1.11 13.51 11.06
C TYR A 225 2.16 13.26 12.14
N LEU A 226 3.00 12.25 11.94
CA LEU A 226 4.11 11.91 12.83
C LEU A 226 5.46 12.21 12.19
N TYR A 227 6.37 12.80 12.96
CA TYR A 227 7.72 13.08 12.50
C TYR A 227 8.53 11.78 12.35
N CYS A 228 9.30 11.65 11.25
CA CYS A 228 9.94 10.39 10.88
C CYS A 228 10.90 9.81 11.92
N GLU A 229 11.62 10.64 12.69
CA GLU A 229 12.52 10.16 13.75
C GLU A 229 11.76 9.60 14.95
N ASP A 230 10.60 10.16 15.28
CA ASP A 230 9.73 9.62 16.36
C ASP A 230 9.14 8.27 15.94
N VAL A 231 8.80 8.13 14.65
CA VAL A 231 8.36 6.85 14.07
C VAL A 231 9.51 5.84 14.03
N ALA A 232 10.73 6.27 13.70
CA ALA A 232 11.90 5.39 13.76
C ALA A 232 12.17 4.89 15.20
N GLU A 233 11.97 5.75 16.20
CA GLU A 233 12.00 5.34 17.62
C GLU A 233 10.86 4.37 17.97
N ALA A 234 9.65 4.54 17.41
CA ALA A 234 8.55 3.58 17.61
C ALA A 234 8.94 2.18 17.15
N PHE A 235 9.56 2.07 15.97
CA PHE A 235 10.05 0.80 15.42
C PHE A 235 11.16 0.18 16.27
N GLU A 236 12.07 0.98 16.83
CA GLU A 236 13.07 0.52 17.81
C GLU A 236 12.39 -0.04 19.06
N VAL A 237 11.42 0.69 19.65
CA VAL A 237 10.68 0.22 20.83
C VAL A 237 9.94 -1.10 20.56
N ILE A 238 9.24 -1.19 19.43
CA ILE A 238 8.52 -2.40 19.02
C ILE A 238 9.50 -3.55 18.75
N LEU A 239 10.65 -3.27 18.13
CA LEU A 239 11.71 -4.25 17.89
C LEU A 239 12.22 -4.88 19.17
N HIS A 240 12.33 -4.14 20.28
CA HIS A 240 12.89 -4.67 21.54
C HIS A 240 11.84 -5.15 22.55
N LYS A 241 10.65 -4.54 22.56
CA LYS A 241 9.62 -4.73 23.59
C LYS A 241 8.29 -5.24 23.05
N GLY A 242 8.09 -5.24 21.73
CA GLY A 242 6.89 -5.76 21.11
C GLY A 242 6.68 -7.24 21.42
N GLU A 243 5.44 -7.60 21.69
CA GLU A 243 4.98 -8.97 21.90
C GLU A 243 4.63 -9.61 20.56
N VAL A 244 5.10 -10.85 20.36
CA VAL A 244 4.76 -11.67 19.21
C VAL A 244 3.25 -11.94 19.17
N GLY A 245 2.67 -11.93 17.97
CA GLY A 245 1.24 -12.11 17.73
C GLY A 245 0.40 -10.85 17.96
N ARG A 246 1.03 -9.72 18.30
CA ARG A 246 0.35 -8.44 18.49
C ARG A 246 0.48 -7.52 17.28
N VAL A 247 -0.51 -6.65 17.18
CA VAL A 247 -0.48 -5.47 16.32
C VAL A 247 -0.20 -4.26 17.22
N TYR A 248 0.51 -3.25 16.69
CA TYR A 248 0.76 -1.98 17.35
C TYR A 248 0.42 -0.82 16.42
N ASN A 249 -0.49 0.05 16.86
CA ASN A 249 -0.74 1.31 16.20
C ASN A 249 0.36 2.33 16.53
N ILE A 250 0.91 2.99 15.51
CA ILE A 250 1.88 4.08 15.62
C ILE A 250 1.17 5.37 15.20
N GLY A 251 0.56 6.05 16.16
CA GLY A 251 -0.30 7.19 15.88
C GLY A 251 -0.09 8.38 16.81
N THR A 252 -0.88 9.43 16.57
CA THR A 252 -1.05 10.58 17.46
C THR A 252 -2.52 10.96 17.52
N LYS A 253 -2.93 11.62 18.61
CA LYS A 253 -4.27 12.22 18.73
C LYS A 253 -4.33 13.63 18.16
N LYS A 254 -3.21 14.14 17.63
CA LYS A 254 -3.09 15.48 17.06
C LYS A 254 -3.44 15.44 15.58
N GLU A 255 -4.71 15.69 15.30
CA GLU A 255 -5.25 15.75 13.95
C GLU A 255 -5.03 17.12 13.30
N ARG A 256 -4.86 17.13 11.97
CA ARG A 256 -4.73 18.34 11.16
C ARG A 256 -5.48 18.16 9.85
N ARG A 257 -6.13 19.21 9.38
CA ARG A 257 -6.69 19.23 8.03
C ARG A 257 -5.59 19.50 7.01
N VAL A 258 -5.77 18.99 5.80
CA VAL A 258 -4.85 19.24 4.68
C VAL A 258 -4.66 20.75 4.43
N ILE A 259 -5.74 21.53 4.53
CA ILE A 259 -5.68 23.00 4.38
C ILE A 259 -4.82 23.68 5.45
N ASP A 260 -4.83 23.18 6.70
CA ASP A 260 -4.05 23.76 7.78
C ASP A 260 -2.55 23.50 7.57
N VAL A 261 -2.19 22.33 7.02
CA VAL A 261 -0.81 22.01 6.62
C VAL A 261 -0.32 22.97 5.53
N ALA A 262 -1.13 23.25 4.51
CA ALA A 262 -0.78 24.19 3.45
C ALA A 262 -0.57 25.61 4.00
N ARG A 263 -1.47 26.08 4.88
CA ARG A 263 -1.37 27.39 5.55
C ARG A 263 -0.11 27.51 6.40
N ASP A 264 0.24 26.47 7.17
CA ASP A 264 1.46 26.44 7.98
C ASP A 264 2.71 26.56 7.11
N ILE A 265 2.74 25.89 5.94
CA ILE A 265 3.83 25.99 4.97
C ILE A 265 3.88 27.40 4.36
N CYS A 266 2.76 27.94 3.87
CA CYS A 266 2.70 29.31 3.34
C CYS A 266 3.25 30.33 4.34
N LYS A 267 2.85 30.23 5.62
CA LYS A 267 3.35 31.09 6.70
C LYS A 267 4.87 31.01 6.85
N LEU A 268 5.45 29.82 6.80
CA LEU A 268 6.91 29.64 6.93
C LEU A 268 7.69 30.14 5.71
N PHE A 269 7.06 30.18 4.54
CA PHE A 269 7.61 30.77 3.31
C PHE A 269 7.23 32.25 3.11
N SER A 270 6.50 32.87 4.05
CA SER A 270 5.97 34.24 3.93
C SER A 270 5.10 34.45 2.67
N MET A 271 4.36 33.41 2.27
CA MET A 271 3.41 33.43 1.16
C MET A 271 2.01 33.69 1.69
N ASP A 272 1.18 34.39 0.92
CA ASP A 272 -0.24 34.61 1.23
C ASP A 272 -1.04 33.33 0.90
N PRO A 273 -1.66 32.66 1.90
CA PRO A 273 -2.41 31.43 1.66
C PRO A 273 -3.58 31.59 0.68
N GLU A 274 -4.23 32.76 0.65
CA GLU A 274 -5.44 32.98 -0.18
C GLU A 274 -5.13 32.98 -1.68
N THR A 275 -3.92 33.41 -2.04
CA THR A 275 -3.45 33.42 -3.45
C THR A 275 -2.55 32.24 -3.78
N SER A 276 -1.97 31.59 -2.77
CA SER A 276 -1.00 30.50 -2.96
C SER A 276 -1.63 29.12 -2.91
N ILE A 277 -2.83 28.95 -2.39
CA ILE A 277 -3.52 27.66 -2.31
C ILE A 277 -4.49 27.53 -3.50
N GLU A 278 -4.41 26.40 -4.20
CA GLU A 278 -5.25 26.11 -5.36
C GLU A 278 -6.03 24.82 -5.12
N PHE A 279 -7.36 24.89 -5.17
CA PHE A 279 -8.19 23.69 -5.08
C PHE A 279 -8.27 22.98 -6.43
N VAL A 280 -7.96 21.70 -6.45
CA VAL A 280 -7.97 20.84 -7.63
C VAL A 280 -9.00 19.71 -7.49
N GLU A 281 -9.22 18.96 -8.57
CA GLU A 281 -10.12 17.80 -8.56
C GLU A 281 -9.81 16.86 -7.38
N ASN A 282 -10.87 16.39 -6.73
CA ASN A 282 -10.72 15.47 -5.61
C ASN A 282 -10.26 14.10 -6.10
N ARG A 283 -9.65 13.31 -5.22
CA ARG A 283 -9.32 11.92 -5.52
C ARG A 283 -10.58 11.05 -5.40
N PRO A 284 -10.72 10.01 -6.23
CA PRO A 284 -11.72 8.97 -5.99
C PRO A 284 -11.47 8.32 -4.63
N PHE A 285 -12.53 8.16 -3.82
CA PHE A 285 -12.47 7.49 -2.52
C PHE A 285 -11.40 8.09 -1.58
N ASN A 286 -11.41 9.43 -1.45
CA ASN A 286 -10.56 10.16 -0.52
C ASN A 286 -11.19 10.19 0.87
N ASP A 287 -10.89 9.19 1.70
CA ASP A 287 -11.46 9.07 3.05
C ASP A 287 -11.33 10.39 3.84
N GLN A 288 -12.39 10.80 4.53
CA GLN A 288 -12.43 12.11 5.17
C GLN A 288 -11.49 12.17 6.37
N ARG A 289 -11.43 11.10 7.18
CA ARG A 289 -10.68 11.07 8.43
C ARG A 289 -10.07 9.70 8.70
N TYR A 290 -8.82 9.68 9.17
CA TYR A 290 -8.21 8.51 9.81
C TYR A 290 -7.84 8.84 11.24
N PHE A 291 -8.38 8.07 12.18
CA PHE A 291 -8.12 8.28 13.61
C PHE A 291 -7.76 6.95 14.26
N LEU A 292 -6.57 6.90 14.88
CA LEU A 292 -6.03 5.71 15.54
C LEU A 292 -6.02 5.85 17.07
N ASP A 293 -6.24 4.74 17.75
CA ASP A 293 -5.84 4.58 19.15
C ASP A 293 -4.42 4.00 19.22
N ASP A 294 -3.50 4.71 19.89
CA ASP A 294 -2.08 4.40 20.02
C ASP A 294 -1.69 3.94 21.44
N GLN A 295 -2.67 3.68 22.31
CA GLN A 295 -2.43 3.41 23.73
C GLN A 295 -1.56 2.17 23.97
N ARG A 296 -1.68 1.13 23.14
CA ARG A 296 -0.88 -0.09 23.29
C ARG A 296 0.62 0.16 23.12
N LEU A 297 1.00 0.97 22.13
CA LEU A 297 2.40 1.35 21.91
C LEU A 297 2.91 2.26 23.03
N LYS A 298 2.08 3.20 23.51
CA LYS A 298 2.40 4.03 24.68
C LYS A 298 2.70 3.20 25.92
N ASN A 299 1.96 2.11 26.13
CA ASN A 299 2.21 1.18 27.23
C ASN A 299 3.56 0.44 27.13
N LEU A 300 4.21 0.41 25.96
CA LEU A 300 5.60 -0.06 25.80
C LEU A 300 6.66 1.01 26.17
N GLY A 301 6.22 2.23 26.46
CA GLY A 301 7.06 3.37 26.84
C GLY A 301 7.45 4.27 25.66
N TRP A 302 6.79 4.15 24.50
CA TRP A 302 6.96 5.11 23.40
C TRP A 302 6.01 6.30 23.56
N SER A 303 6.46 7.48 23.14
CA SER A 303 5.61 8.67 23.01
C SER A 303 6.17 9.58 21.93
N GLU A 304 5.29 10.27 21.20
CA GLU A 304 5.67 11.35 20.29
C GLU A 304 6.43 12.45 21.06
N ARG A 305 7.57 12.88 20.54
CA ARG A 305 8.45 13.89 21.17
C ARG A 305 8.55 15.18 20.37
N THR A 306 8.40 15.08 19.06
CA THR A 306 8.56 16.20 18.14
C THR A 306 7.22 16.91 17.97
N VAL A 307 7.12 18.15 18.43
CA VAL A 307 5.95 19.00 18.13
C VAL A 307 5.92 19.36 16.64
N TRP A 308 4.72 19.57 16.11
CA TRP A 308 4.50 19.81 14.68
C TRP A 308 5.36 20.94 14.12
N GLU A 309 5.42 22.08 14.82
CA GLU A 309 6.12 23.28 14.36
C GLU A 309 7.62 23.01 14.20
N ASP A 310 8.21 22.23 15.10
CA ASP A 310 9.62 21.87 15.05
C ASP A 310 9.90 20.83 13.98
N GLY A 311 9.04 19.81 13.86
CA GLY A 311 9.16 18.80 12.80
C GLY A 311 9.03 19.42 11.41
N LEU A 312 8.07 20.33 11.22
CA LEU A 312 7.86 21.02 9.95
C LEU A 312 9.06 21.91 9.58
N LYS A 313 9.61 22.68 10.54
CA LYS A 313 10.83 23.47 10.33
C LYS A 313 12.03 22.60 9.97
N LYS A 314 12.23 21.46 10.66
CA LYS A 314 13.31 20.50 10.34
C LYS A 314 13.14 19.93 8.92
N THR A 315 11.90 19.63 8.54
CA THR A 315 11.56 19.11 7.21
C THR A 315 11.86 20.15 6.12
N ILE A 316 11.36 21.38 6.28
CA ILE A 316 11.62 22.49 5.35
C ILE A 316 13.12 22.72 5.21
N LYS A 317 13.84 22.85 6.33
CA LYS A 317 15.28 23.05 6.33
C LYS A 317 16.01 21.97 5.53
N TRP A 318 15.60 20.71 5.67
CA TRP A 318 16.20 19.61 4.91
C TRP A 318 15.98 19.75 3.41
N TYR A 319 14.75 20.03 2.94
CA TYR A 319 14.49 20.23 1.51
C TYR A 319 15.21 21.46 0.95
N THR A 320 15.28 22.56 1.71
CA THR A 320 16.03 23.75 1.29
C THR A 320 17.53 23.47 1.15
N GLN A 321 18.08 22.60 1.99
CA GLN A 321 19.49 22.20 1.94
C GLN A 321 19.78 21.08 0.92
N ASN A 322 18.75 20.38 0.44
CA ASN A 322 18.89 19.22 -0.45
C ASN A 322 17.92 19.31 -1.65
N PRO A 323 17.91 20.41 -2.42
CA PRO A 323 16.92 20.62 -3.49
C PRO A 323 16.97 19.55 -4.59
N ASP A 324 18.16 19.02 -4.88
CA ASP A 324 18.40 18.06 -5.97
C ASP A 324 18.52 16.61 -5.47
N TRP A 325 18.04 16.31 -4.25
CA TRP A 325 18.22 15.00 -3.64
C TRP A 325 17.68 13.87 -4.52
N TRP A 326 16.48 14.10 -5.09
CA TRP A 326 15.70 13.16 -5.89
C TRP A 326 15.85 13.33 -7.41
N GLY A 327 16.70 14.25 -7.88
CA GLY A 327 16.82 14.57 -9.30
C GLY A 327 15.60 15.31 -9.83
N ASP A 328 15.15 14.99 -11.05
CA ASP A 328 13.96 15.60 -11.63
C ASP A 328 12.67 15.08 -10.98
N VAL A 329 11.92 16.00 -10.39
CA VAL A 329 10.69 15.72 -9.64
C VAL A 329 9.49 16.42 -10.27
N THR A 330 9.61 16.93 -11.49
CA THR A 330 8.58 17.74 -12.15
C THR A 330 7.24 16.99 -12.25
N GLY A 331 7.28 15.70 -12.62
CA GLY A 331 6.09 14.84 -12.64
C GLY A 331 5.48 14.62 -11.25
N ALA A 332 6.31 14.52 -10.21
CA ALA A 332 5.87 14.32 -8.82
C ALA A 332 5.13 15.53 -8.25
N LEU A 333 5.43 16.73 -8.72
CA LEU A 333 4.80 17.97 -8.26
C LEU A 333 3.47 18.28 -8.96
N LEU A 334 3.05 17.47 -9.93
CA LEU A 334 1.70 17.56 -10.49
C LEU A 334 0.65 17.27 -9.41
N PRO A 335 -0.55 17.88 -9.48
CA PRO A 335 -1.60 17.60 -8.51
C PRO A 335 -1.96 16.11 -8.46
N HIS A 336 -2.18 15.49 -9.63
CA HIS A 336 -2.42 14.04 -9.80
C HIS A 336 -1.25 13.41 -10.57
N PRO A 337 -0.16 13.02 -9.89
CA PRO A 337 0.98 12.40 -10.56
C PRO A 337 0.57 11.03 -11.13
N ARG A 338 1.10 10.69 -12.30
CA ARG A 338 0.97 9.36 -12.90
C ARG A 338 2.35 8.70 -12.95
N MET A 339 2.41 7.40 -12.65
CA MET A 339 3.66 6.65 -12.59
C MET A 339 4.51 6.73 -13.89
N LEU A 340 3.86 6.80 -15.06
CA LEU A 340 4.51 6.98 -16.38
C LEU A 340 5.25 8.33 -16.55
N MET A 341 5.09 9.26 -15.60
CA MET A 341 5.71 10.60 -15.65
C MET A 341 6.85 10.75 -14.63
N MET A 342 7.28 9.66 -13.98
CA MET A 342 8.39 9.66 -13.02
C MET A 342 9.68 9.16 -13.68
N PRO A 343 10.81 9.88 -13.55
CA PRO A 343 12.10 9.40 -14.05
C PRO A 343 12.51 8.09 -13.35
N GLY A 344 12.94 7.08 -14.12
CA GLY A 344 13.49 5.82 -13.59
C GLY A 344 12.50 4.65 -13.50
N SER A 345 11.25 4.79 -13.94
CA SER A 345 10.38 3.63 -14.16
C SER A 345 10.95 2.74 -15.26
N THR A 346 11.25 1.48 -14.97
CA THR A 346 11.70 0.52 -15.99
C THR A 346 10.62 0.33 -17.04
N HIS A 347 10.93 0.71 -18.29
CA HIS A 347 10.13 0.35 -19.45
C HIS A 347 10.16 -1.17 -19.60
N PHE A 348 9.00 -1.82 -19.49
CA PHE A 348 8.85 -3.18 -20.01
C PHE A 348 8.78 -3.07 -21.54
N ASP A 349 9.95 -3.09 -22.19
CA ASP A 349 10.01 -3.40 -23.61
C ASP A 349 9.68 -4.89 -23.77
N SER A 350 8.42 -5.19 -24.08
CA SER A 350 8.10 -6.45 -24.75
C SER A 350 8.64 -6.36 -26.17
N GLU A 351 9.62 -7.20 -26.49
CA GLU A 351 10.05 -7.46 -27.87
C GLU A 351 8.85 -7.94 -28.69
N ASP A 352 8.18 -7.01 -29.37
CA ASP A 352 7.48 -7.26 -30.63
C ASP A 352 7.36 -5.93 -31.36
N GLY A 353 8.28 -5.72 -32.30
CA GLY A 353 8.32 -4.54 -33.15
C GLY A 353 7.11 -4.49 -34.07
N LYS A 354 6.11 -3.68 -33.70
CA LYS A 354 5.23 -2.98 -34.64
C LYS A 354 4.92 -1.59 -34.10
N GLU A 355 5.43 -0.58 -34.81
CA GLU A 355 5.02 0.82 -34.66
C GLU A 355 3.49 0.91 -34.71
N THR A 356 2.89 1.26 -33.58
CA THR A 356 1.52 1.78 -33.54
C THR A 356 1.62 3.21 -33.06
N SER A 357 1.38 4.13 -33.99
CA SER A 357 1.26 5.56 -33.72
C SER A 357 0.04 5.81 -32.84
N TYR A 358 0.26 5.99 -31.54
CA TYR A 358 -0.79 6.45 -30.64
C TYR A 358 -1.08 7.93 -30.92
N VAL A 359 -2.15 8.15 -31.68
CA VAL A 359 -2.79 9.46 -31.80
C VAL A 359 -3.27 9.86 -30.41
N SER A 360 -2.68 10.94 -29.88
CA SER A 360 -3.09 11.62 -28.66
C SER A 360 -4.48 12.22 -28.83
N GLY A 361 -5.50 11.47 -28.41
CA GLY A 361 -6.87 11.94 -28.22
C GLY A 361 -7.20 12.11 -26.73
N PRO A 362 -8.05 13.07 -26.33
CA PRO A 362 -8.34 13.37 -24.93
C PRO A 362 -9.42 12.42 -24.38
N ASN A 363 -9.10 11.14 -24.19
CA ASN A 363 -9.98 10.24 -23.43
C ASN A 363 -9.52 10.20 -21.98
N GLN A 364 -10.05 11.13 -21.18
CA GLN A 364 -10.08 11.01 -19.73
C GLN A 364 -10.91 9.76 -19.36
N THR A 365 -10.26 8.71 -18.86
CA THR A 365 -10.91 7.67 -18.06
C THR A 365 -11.46 8.33 -16.80
N ARG A 366 -12.70 8.82 -16.86
CA ARG A 366 -13.41 9.36 -15.68
C ARG A 366 -13.73 8.20 -14.75
N MET A 367 -13.11 8.18 -13.58
CA MET A 367 -13.51 7.32 -12.47
C MET A 367 -14.81 7.87 -11.88
N VAL A 368 -15.88 7.08 -11.92
CA VAL A 368 -17.22 7.51 -11.50
C VAL A 368 -17.45 7.14 -10.03
N VAL A 369 -17.70 8.15 -9.20
CA VAL A 369 -18.31 7.99 -7.87
C VAL A 369 -19.79 7.65 -8.07
N PRO A 370 -20.37 6.62 -7.43
CA PRO A 370 -21.78 6.33 -7.58
C PRO A 370 -22.63 7.51 -7.09
N THR A 371 -23.47 8.08 -7.95
CA THR A 371 -24.43 9.12 -7.57
C THR A 371 -25.58 8.48 -6.78
N PRO A 372 -26.10 9.10 -5.70
CA PRO A 372 -27.34 8.65 -5.08
C PRO A 372 -28.47 8.84 -6.10
N LYS A 373 -29.11 7.75 -6.53
CA LYS A 373 -30.22 7.83 -7.49
C LYS A 373 -31.40 8.57 -6.84
N GLY A 374 -31.61 9.82 -7.27
CA GLY A 374 -32.84 10.56 -7.07
C GLY A 374 -34.02 9.84 -7.72
N GLY A 375 -35.18 9.88 -7.06
CA GLY A 375 -36.34 9.06 -7.35
C GLY A 375 -36.90 9.20 -8.77
N SER A 376 -36.90 8.08 -9.48
CA SER A 376 -37.89 7.74 -10.51
C SER A 376 -38.16 6.24 -10.40
N SER A 377 -39.41 5.83 -10.28
CA SER A 377 -39.87 4.44 -10.14
C SER A 377 -39.29 3.55 -11.25
N PRO A 378 -38.53 2.48 -10.95
CA PRO A 378 -37.94 1.66 -12.00
C PRO A 378 -38.97 0.71 -12.59
N GLN A 379 -39.17 0.76 -13.92
CA GLN A 379 -39.58 -0.44 -14.64
C GLN A 379 -38.54 -1.53 -14.32
N LYS A 380 -38.98 -2.67 -13.77
CA LYS A 380 -38.08 -3.81 -13.46
C LYS A 380 -37.40 -4.27 -14.74
N GLN A 381 -36.15 -3.86 -14.96
CA GLN A 381 -35.29 -4.48 -15.97
C GLN A 381 -35.24 -5.99 -15.70
N SER A 382 -35.49 -6.80 -16.74
CA SER A 382 -35.42 -8.26 -16.60
C SER A 382 -33.99 -8.66 -16.28
N LEU A 383 -33.80 -9.36 -15.17
CA LEU A 383 -32.50 -9.84 -14.74
C LEU A 383 -31.93 -10.84 -15.76
N LYS A 384 -30.70 -10.57 -16.21
CA LYS A 384 -29.87 -11.49 -16.97
C LYS A 384 -28.51 -11.64 -16.28
N PHE A 385 -28.18 -12.85 -15.85
CA PHE A 385 -26.94 -13.13 -15.11
C PHE A 385 -25.88 -13.77 -15.98
N LEU A 386 -24.63 -13.32 -15.84
CA LEU A 386 -23.46 -14.04 -16.34
C LEU A 386 -22.76 -14.71 -15.16
N ILE A 387 -22.68 -16.03 -15.16
CA ILE A 387 -22.14 -16.80 -14.03
C ILE A 387 -20.79 -17.41 -14.43
N TYR A 388 -19.74 -17.11 -13.66
CA TYR A 388 -18.45 -17.79 -13.76
C TYR A 388 -18.34 -18.90 -12.70
N GLY A 389 -17.64 -20.00 -13.03
CA GLY A 389 -17.43 -21.11 -12.10
C GLY A 389 -18.38 -22.30 -12.29
N ARG A 390 -18.91 -22.53 -13.51
CA ARG A 390 -19.84 -23.61 -13.85
C ARG A 390 -19.46 -24.99 -13.29
N THR A 391 -18.18 -25.33 -13.30
CA THR A 391 -17.65 -26.64 -12.86
C THR A 391 -17.47 -26.75 -11.35
N GLY A 392 -17.62 -25.63 -10.63
CA GLY A 392 -17.62 -25.57 -9.18
C GLY A 392 -19.02 -25.82 -8.60
N TRP A 393 -19.06 -26.28 -7.35
CA TRP A 393 -20.31 -26.58 -6.66
C TRP A 393 -21.23 -25.35 -6.56
N ILE A 394 -20.67 -24.19 -6.17
CA ILE A 394 -21.44 -22.94 -6.03
C ILE A 394 -21.95 -22.44 -7.39
N GLY A 395 -21.09 -22.41 -8.42
CA GLY A 395 -21.50 -21.96 -9.76
C GLY A 395 -22.63 -22.81 -10.34
N GLY A 396 -22.56 -24.13 -10.17
CA GLY A 396 -23.65 -25.05 -10.55
C GLY A 396 -24.95 -24.79 -9.78
N LEU A 397 -24.87 -24.55 -8.46
CA LEU A 397 -26.04 -24.22 -7.64
C LEU A 397 -26.68 -22.90 -8.06
N LEU A 398 -25.87 -21.89 -8.40
CA LEU A 398 -26.38 -20.60 -8.89
C LEU A 398 -27.16 -20.75 -10.18
N GLY A 399 -26.67 -21.55 -11.15
CA GLY A 399 -27.44 -21.82 -12.37
C GLY A 399 -28.74 -22.55 -12.10
N GLN A 400 -28.74 -23.58 -11.25
CA GLN A 400 -29.96 -24.29 -10.84
C GLN A 400 -30.98 -23.36 -10.17
N LEU A 401 -30.52 -22.42 -9.35
CA LEU A 401 -31.38 -21.41 -8.74
C LEU A 401 -31.97 -20.45 -9.78
N CYS A 402 -31.19 -20.04 -10.78
CA CYS A 402 -31.67 -19.21 -11.87
C CYS A 402 -32.74 -19.94 -12.70
N GLU A 403 -32.49 -21.20 -13.06
CA GLU A 403 -33.48 -22.06 -13.75
C GLU A 403 -34.78 -22.17 -12.95
N LYS A 404 -34.68 -22.50 -11.66
CA LYS A 404 -35.86 -22.65 -10.77
C LYS A 404 -36.67 -21.37 -10.64
N GLN A 405 -36.02 -20.21 -10.68
CA GLN A 405 -36.68 -18.90 -10.55
C GLN A 405 -37.05 -18.28 -11.91
N GLY A 406 -36.73 -18.93 -13.03
CA GLY A 406 -36.97 -18.38 -14.37
C GLY A 406 -36.14 -17.13 -14.67
N ILE A 407 -34.98 -16.96 -14.03
CA ILE A 407 -34.06 -15.84 -14.27
C ILE A 407 -33.17 -16.19 -15.45
N ALA A 408 -33.08 -15.32 -16.46
CA ALA A 408 -32.20 -15.55 -17.60
C ALA A 408 -30.73 -15.57 -17.13
N PHE A 409 -29.96 -16.55 -17.56
CA PHE A 409 -28.53 -16.61 -17.24
C PHE A 409 -27.75 -17.35 -18.32
N GLU A 410 -26.45 -17.07 -18.36
CA GLU A 410 -25.47 -17.77 -19.17
C GLU A 410 -24.21 -18.03 -18.34
N TYR A 411 -23.48 -19.08 -18.68
CA TYR A 411 -22.17 -19.34 -18.07
C TYR A 411 -21.06 -18.71 -18.90
N GLY A 412 -20.16 -17.98 -18.23
CA GLY A 412 -18.92 -17.49 -18.84
C GLY A 412 -18.00 -18.64 -19.24
N LYS A 413 -17.33 -18.48 -20.37
CA LYS A 413 -16.39 -19.49 -20.91
C LYS A 413 -14.93 -19.06 -20.71
N GLY A 414 -14.68 -17.77 -20.54
CA GLY A 414 -13.36 -17.20 -20.32
C GLY A 414 -12.72 -17.65 -19.01
N ARG A 415 -11.39 -17.68 -18.99
CA ARG A 415 -10.63 -17.78 -17.74
C ARG A 415 -10.56 -16.40 -17.12
N LEU A 416 -10.73 -16.31 -15.81
CA LEU A 416 -10.81 -15.01 -15.15
C LEU A 416 -9.53 -14.18 -15.27
N GLU A 417 -8.37 -14.83 -15.40
CA GLU A 417 -7.09 -14.15 -15.62
C GLU A 417 -6.93 -13.60 -17.06
N ASP A 418 -7.78 -13.98 -18.02
CA ASP A 418 -7.72 -13.55 -19.42
C ASP A 418 -8.79 -12.48 -19.72
N ARG A 419 -8.36 -11.21 -19.64
CA ARG A 419 -9.20 -10.04 -19.90
C ARG A 419 -9.91 -10.08 -21.26
N SER A 420 -9.26 -10.60 -22.30
CA SER A 420 -9.82 -10.62 -23.65
C SER A 420 -11.03 -11.55 -23.72
N SER A 421 -10.92 -12.71 -23.07
CA SER A 421 -12.00 -13.69 -22.98
C SER A 421 -13.21 -13.17 -22.18
N LEU A 422 -12.96 -12.44 -21.10
CA LEU A 422 -14.02 -11.83 -20.29
C LEU A 422 -14.77 -10.72 -21.04
N ASN A 423 -14.04 -9.89 -21.80
CA ASN A 423 -14.67 -8.89 -22.66
C ASN A 423 -15.60 -9.55 -23.69
N ALA A 424 -15.15 -10.63 -24.33
CA ALA A 424 -15.95 -11.37 -25.28
C ALA A 424 -17.21 -11.97 -24.64
N ASP A 425 -17.10 -12.58 -23.45
CA ASP A 425 -18.24 -13.11 -22.71
C ASP A 425 -19.29 -12.01 -22.43
N ILE A 426 -18.88 -10.87 -21.88
CA ILE A 426 -19.80 -9.77 -21.51
C ILE A 426 -20.44 -9.15 -22.75
N GLN A 427 -19.68 -8.92 -23.83
CA GLN A 427 -20.22 -8.35 -25.08
C GLN A 427 -21.25 -9.26 -25.74
N ASN A 428 -20.98 -10.57 -25.76
CA ASN A 428 -21.88 -11.54 -26.39
C ASN A 428 -23.15 -11.75 -25.56
N ILE A 429 -23.02 -11.76 -24.23
CA ILE A 429 -24.11 -12.14 -23.33
C ILE A 429 -24.93 -10.91 -22.92
N THR A 430 -24.36 -9.70 -22.94
CA THR A 430 -25.02 -8.47 -22.48
C THR A 430 -25.75 -8.65 -21.14
N PRO A 431 -25.06 -9.14 -20.09
CA PRO A 431 -25.68 -9.38 -18.80
C PRO A 431 -26.08 -8.08 -18.12
N THR A 432 -27.03 -8.17 -17.20
CA THR A 432 -27.35 -7.08 -16.25
C THR A 432 -26.54 -7.21 -14.95
N HIS A 433 -26.14 -8.43 -14.58
CA HIS A 433 -25.33 -8.69 -13.40
C HIS A 433 -24.36 -9.85 -13.68
N VAL A 434 -23.24 -9.86 -12.96
CA VAL A 434 -22.23 -10.92 -13.06
C VAL A 434 -22.06 -11.59 -11.71
N PHE A 435 -22.11 -12.92 -11.67
CA PHE A 435 -21.75 -13.72 -10.51
C PHE A 435 -20.38 -14.35 -10.72
N ASN A 436 -19.44 -14.03 -9.83
CA ASN A 436 -18.19 -14.75 -9.74
C ASN A 436 -18.27 -15.87 -8.70
N ALA A 437 -18.47 -17.11 -9.16
CA ALA A 437 -18.29 -18.32 -8.35
C ALA A 437 -17.11 -19.16 -8.86
N ALA A 438 -16.22 -18.56 -9.67
CA ALA A 438 -15.00 -19.21 -10.12
C ALA A 438 -13.92 -19.07 -9.05
N GLY A 439 -13.26 -20.18 -8.78
CA GLY A 439 -12.13 -20.25 -7.88
C GLY A 439 -11.55 -21.66 -7.89
N VAL A 440 -10.27 -21.76 -7.58
CA VAL A 440 -9.57 -23.03 -7.42
C VAL A 440 -9.43 -23.30 -5.93
N THR A 441 -10.03 -24.39 -5.47
CA THR A 441 -10.02 -24.81 -4.06
C THR A 441 -9.43 -26.20 -3.86
N GLY A 442 -8.75 -26.75 -4.88
CA GLY A 442 -8.29 -28.14 -4.88
C GLY A 442 -9.42 -29.16 -5.02
N ARG A 443 -9.16 -30.27 -5.70
CA ARG A 443 -9.99 -31.50 -5.59
C ARG A 443 -9.05 -32.59 -5.06
N PRO A 444 -9.31 -33.22 -3.89
CA PRO A 444 -10.53 -33.19 -3.07
C PRO A 444 -10.52 -32.25 -1.85
N ASN A 445 -9.40 -31.58 -1.52
CA ASN A 445 -9.33 -30.69 -0.35
C ASN A 445 -8.47 -29.43 -0.60
N VAL A 446 -8.56 -28.47 0.31
CA VAL A 446 -7.90 -27.16 0.24
C VAL A 446 -6.37 -27.28 0.29
N ASP A 447 -5.82 -28.38 0.79
CA ASP A 447 -4.36 -28.61 0.86
C ASP A 447 -3.70 -28.59 -0.53
N TRP A 448 -4.44 -28.89 -1.60
CA TRP A 448 -3.95 -28.75 -2.96
C TRP A 448 -3.49 -27.32 -3.28
N CYS A 449 -4.18 -26.31 -2.73
CA CYS A 449 -3.84 -24.89 -2.92
C CYS A 449 -2.46 -24.56 -2.34
N GLU A 450 -2.05 -25.23 -1.26
CA GLU A 450 -0.72 -25.05 -0.66
C GLU A 450 0.41 -25.50 -1.60
N SER A 451 0.14 -26.48 -2.47
CA SER A 451 1.11 -26.98 -3.46
C SER A 451 1.01 -26.27 -4.82
N HIS A 452 -0.02 -25.45 -5.03
CA HIS A 452 -0.32 -24.76 -6.30
C HIS A 452 -0.64 -23.28 -6.05
N LYS A 453 0.27 -22.62 -5.32
CA LYS A 453 0.09 -21.25 -4.82
C LYS A 453 -0.07 -20.25 -5.95
N THR A 454 0.75 -20.36 -6.99
CA THR A 454 0.72 -19.46 -8.15
C THR A 454 -0.62 -19.54 -8.88
N GLU A 455 -1.11 -20.75 -9.13
CA GLU A 455 -2.41 -21.01 -9.76
C GLU A 455 -3.55 -20.48 -8.89
N THR A 456 -3.47 -20.70 -7.57
CA THR A 456 -4.49 -20.25 -6.62
C THR A 456 -4.56 -18.72 -6.55
N ILE A 457 -3.41 -18.02 -6.47
CA ILE A 457 -3.36 -16.55 -6.49
C ILE A 457 -3.86 -16.03 -7.84
N ARG A 458 -3.41 -16.63 -8.95
CA ARG A 458 -3.80 -16.21 -10.30
C ARG A 458 -5.31 -16.31 -10.50
N ALA A 459 -5.94 -17.42 -10.12
CA ALA A 459 -7.37 -17.61 -10.28
C ALA A 459 -8.21 -16.82 -9.26
N ASN A 460 -7.91 -16.95 -7.97
CA ASN A 460 -8.78 -16.46 -6.90
C ASN A 460 -8.59 -14.97 -6.60
N VAL A 461 -7.38 -14.44 -6.80
CA VAL A 461 -7.04 -13.03 -6.55
C VAL A 461 -7.01 -12.25 -7.85
N ALA A 462 -6.07 -12.58 -8.75
CA ALA A 462 -5.89 -11.80 -9.97
C ALA A 462 -7.11 -11.92 -10.90
N GLY A 463 -7.64 -13.12 -11.09
CA GLY A 463 -8.84 -13.34 -11.92
C GLY A 463 -10.07 -12.59 -11.39
N THR A 464 -10.30 -12.59 -10.09
CA THR A 464 -11.39 -11.81 -9.48
C THR A 464 -11.24 -10.31 -9.75
N LEU A 465 -10.03 -9.77 -9.63
CA LEU A 465 -9.74 -8.36 -9.94
C LEU A 465 -9.94 -8.06 -11.42
N THR A 466 -9.46 -8.91 -12.33
CA THR A 466 -9.65 -8.75 -13.77
C THR A 466 -11.14 -8.74 -14.13
N LEU A 467 -11.94 -9.65 -13.55
CA LEU A 467 -13.38 -9.68 -13.79
C LEU A 467 -14.08 -8.40 -13.31
N ALA A 468 -13.73 -7.91 -12.13
CA ALA A 468 -14.27 -6.64 -11.61
C ALA A 468 -13.90 -5.46 -12.52
N ASP A 469 -12.65 -5.39 -12.98
CA ASP A 469 -12.17 -4.35 -13.90
C ASP A 469 -12.95 -4.36 -15.22
N VAL A 470 -13.13 -5.53 -15.83
CA VAL A 470 -13.93 -5.68 -17.06
C VAL A 470 -15.40 -5.31 -16.79
N CYS A 471 -16.01 -5.75 -15.68
CA CYS A 471 -17.38 -5.39 -15.36
C CYS A 471 -17.58 -3.86 -15.25
N ARG A 472 -16.62 -3.16 -14.62
CA ARG A 472 -16.64 -1.69 -14.53
C ARG A 472 -16.61 -1.04 -15.91
N ASP A 473 -15.72 -1.49 -16.79
CA ASP A 473 -15.58 -0.94 -18.14
C ASP A 473 -16.84 -1.12 -19.00
N HIS A 474 -17.67 -2.12 -18.68
CA HIS A 474 -18.97 -2.38 -19.30
C HIS A 474 -20.17 -1.80 -18.54
N GLY A 475 -19.94 -0.99 -17.48
CA GLY A 475 -21.01 -0.31 -16.73
C GLY A 475 -21.87 -1.24 -15.86
N LEU A 476 -21.30 -2.35 -15.39
CA LEU A 476 -21.99 -3.36 -14.57
C LEU A 476 -21.72 -3.22 -13.06
N LEU A 477 -21.04 -2.15 -12.63
CA LEU A 477 -20.67 -1.87 -11.24
C LEU A 477 -21.07 -0.45 -10.82
#